data_AF-Q08824-F1
#
_entry.id   AF-Q08824-F1
#
_cell.length_a   1.000
_cell.length_b   1.000
_cell.length_c   1.000
_cell.angle_alpha   90.00
_cell.angle_beta   90.00
_cell.angle_gamma   90.00
#
_symmetry.space_group_name_H-M   'P 1'
#
loop_
_entity.id
_entity.type
_entity.pdbx_description
1 polymer ?
#
loop_
_entity_poly.entity_id
_entity_poly.type
_entity_poly.pdbx_seq_one_letter_code
_entity_poly.pdbx_strand_id
1 'polypeptide(L)'
;QAKVEMLDNLLDIEVAYSLLKGGAEDNKKDPIDINYEKLKTKIEVVDKTTKEAEIILQYVKNTHAATHNTYTLVVEEIFKIVREGEYQKYRPFQDLPNRQLLWHGSRATNYAGILSQGLRIAPPEAPVTGYMFGK
;
A
#
# COMPACT_ATOMS: atom_id res chain seq x y z
N GLN A 1 10.87 19.76 -1.04
CA GLN A 1 10.79 18.30 -0.90
C GLN A 1 10.43 17.86 0.52
N ALA A 2 11.32 18.01 1.53
CA ALA A 2 11.06 17.50 2.89
C ALA A 2 9.72 17.92 3.53
N LYS A 3 9.26 19.18 3.31
CA LYS A 3 7.96 19.65 3.81
C LYS A 3 6.76 19.03 3.08
N VAL A 4 6.91 18.68 1.81
CA VAL A 4 5.85 18.05 1.00
C VAL A 4 5.64 16.62 1.47
N GLU A 5 6.73 15.85 1.58
CA GLU A 5 6.70 14.48 2.11
C GLU A 5 6.14 14.45 3.54
N MET A 6 6.47 15.43 4.37
CA MET A 6 5.89 15.57 5.71
C MET A 6 4.37 15.75 5.65
N LEU A 7 3.85 16.61 4.76
CA LEU A 7 2.42 16.83 4.61
C LEU A 7 1.69 15.59 4.07
N ASP A 8 2.26 14.90 3.07
CA ASP A 8 1.70 13.66 2.52
C ASP A 8 1.58 12.58 3.61
N ASN A 9 2.62 12.39 4.42
CA ASN A 9 2.56 11.46 5.56
C ASN A 9 1.52 11.88 6.62
N LEU A 10 1.37 13.18 6.89
CA LEU A 10 0.37 13.66 7.85
C LEU A 10 -1.06 13.42 7.36
N LEU A 11 -1.31 13.53 6.06
CA LEU A 11 -2.61 13.20 5.46
C LEU A 11 -2.95 11.73 5.65
N ASP A 12 -2.02 10.81 5.39
CA ASP A 12 -2.28 9.38 5.62
C ASP A 12 -2.45 9.04 7.11
N ILE A 13 -1.72 9.70 8.00
CA ILE A 13 -1.89 9.56 9.46
C ILE A 13 -3.29 10.03 9.89
N GLU A 14 -3.78 11.15 9.35
CA GLU A 14 -5.13 11.65 9.62
C GLU A 14 -6.18 10.62 9.18
N VAL A 15 -6.03 10.04 7.98
CA VAL A 15 -6.91 8.96 7.51
C VAL A 15 -6.89 7.77 8.47
N ALA A 16 -5.71 7.34 8.92
CA ALA A 16 -5.58 6.24 9.88
C ALA A 16 -6.31 6.55 11.20
N TYR A 17 -6.15 7.77 11.74
CA TYR A 17 -6.87 8.20 12.94
C TYR A 17 -8.39 8.26 12.73
N SER A 18 -8.84 8.73 11.58
CA SER A 18 -10.25 8.80 11.22
C SER A 18 -10.87 7.41 11.09
N LEU A 19 -10.15 6.42 10.55
CA LEU A 19 -10.56 5.01 10.58
C LEU A 19 -10.67 4.50 12.03
N LEU A 20 -9.66 4.73 12.86
CA LEU A 20 -9.67 4.25 14.26
C LEU A 20 -10.86 4.81 15.06
N LYS A 21 -11.22 6.09 14.88
CA LYS A 21 -12.34 6.73 15.59
C LYS A 21 -13.72 6.26 15.15
N GLY A 22 -13.90 5.86 13.89
CA GLY A 22 -15.19 5.34 13.42
C GLY A 22 -15.48 3.95 13.98
N GLY A 23 -16.74 3.62 14.31
CA GLY A 23 -17.15 2.22 14.53
C GLY A 23 -16.74 1.55 15.85
N ALA A 24 -16.35 2.31 16.88
CA ALA A 24 -16.01 1.77 18.21
C ALA A 24 -17.24 1.34 19.06
N GLU A 25 -18.45 1.28 18.47
CA GLU A 25 -19.68 1.07 19.23
C GLU A 25 -20.07 -0.41 19.40
N ASP A 26 -19.43 -1.34 18.69
CA ASP A 26 -19.76 -2.75 18.80
C ASP A 26 -18.82 -3.50 19.76
N ASN A 27 -19.15 -3.45 21.05
CA ASN A 27 -18.43 -4.14 22.14
C ASN A 27 -18.41 -5.69 22.01
N LYS A 28 -18.98 -6.27 20.96
CA LYS A 28 -19.04 -7.73 20.75
C LYS A 28 -17.93 -8.28 19.86
N LYS A 29 -17.31 -7.45 19.02
CA LYS A 29 -16.24 -7.88 18.10
C LYS A 29 -14.86 -7.63 18.67
N ASP A 30 -13.89 -8.42 18.24
CA ASP A 30 -12.48 -8.19 18.56
C ASP A 30 -12.03 -6.85 17.96
N PRO A 31 -11.30 -5.99 18.71
CA PRO A 31 -10.78 -4.73 18.19
C PRO A 31 -9.95 -4.87 16.90
N ILE A 32 -9.23 -5.99 16.72
CA ILE A 32 -8.46 -6.28 15.51
C ILE A 32 -9.41 -6.48 14.32
N ASP A 33 -10.48 -7.25 14.50
CA ASP A 33 -11.48 -7.48 13.45
C ASP A 33 -12.20 -6.18 13.07
N ILE A 34 -12.58 -5.37 14.07
CA ILE A 34 -13.18 -4.05 13.84
C ILE A 34 -12.26 -3.18 13.00
N ASN A 35 -10.95 -3.17 13.30
CA ASN A 35 -9.99 -2.36 12.55
C ASN A 35 -9.71 -2.93 11.15
N TYR A 36 -9.66 -4.26 11.01
CA TYR A 36 -9.52 -4.94 9.74
C TYR A 36 -10.69 -4.65 8.80
N GLU A 37 -11.94 -4.71 9.29
CA GLU A 37 -13.14 -4.40 8.50
C GLU A 37 -13.10 -2.98 7.92
N LYS A 38 -12.57 -2.01 8.68
CA LYS A 38 -12.43 -0.61 8.23
C LYS A 38 -11.44 -0.42 7.09
N LEU A 39 -10.47 -1.34 6.92
CA LEU A 39 -9.53 -1.29 5.81
C LEU A 39 -10.21 -1.61 4.47
N LYS A 40 -11.42 -2.19 4.47
CA LYS A 40 -12.16 -2.55 3.25
C LYS A 40 -11.28 -3.28 2.23
N THR A 41 -10.44 -4.18 2.74
CA THR A 41 -9.43 -4.89 1.97
C THR A 41 -9.33 -6.30 2.48
N LYS A 42 -9.47 -7.28 1.57
CA LYS A 42 -9.19 -8.68 1.88
C LYS A 42 -7.67 -8.89 1.86
N ILE A 43 -7.10 -9.36 2.96
CA ILE A 43 -5.67 -9.64 3.10
C ILE A 43 -5.51 -11.14 3.39
N GLU A 44 -4.84 -11.86 2.50
CA GLU A 44 -4.60 -13.30 2.63
C GLU A 44 -3.10 -13.57 2.67
N VAL A 45 -2.67 -14.43 3.58
CA VAL A 45 -1.27 -14.87 3.65
C VAL A 45 -0.98 -15.79 2.46
N VAL A 46 0.07 -15.48 1.71
CA VAL A 46 0.54 -16.33 0.61
C VAL A 46 1.46 -17.40 1.18
N ASP A 47 1.13 -18.67 0.90
CA ASP A 47 1.99 -19.78 1.28
C ASP A 47 3.34 -19.69 0.56
N LYS A 48 4.42 -19.72 1.35
CA LYS A 48 5.81 -19.59 0.90
C LYS A 48 6.26 -20.74 -0.01
N THR A 49 5.52 -21.85 -0.06
CA THR A 49 5.78 -23.00 -0.95
C THR A 49 5.19 -22.81 -2.36
N THR A 50 4.40 -21.77 -2.58
CA THR A 50 3.74 -21.52 -3.86
C THR A 50 4.69 -20.91 -4.89
N LYS A 51 4.42 -21.15 -6.18
CA LYS A 51 5.11 -20.51 -7.29
C LYS A 51 4.96 -18.98 -7.29
N GLU A 52 3.82 -18.47 -6.79
CA GLU A 52 3.60 -17.03 -6.61
C GLU A 52 4.62 -16.44 -5.64
N ALA A 53 4.82 -17.08 -4.48
CA ALA A 53 5.84 -16.67 -3.52
C ALA A 53 7.25 -16.76 -4.09
N GLU A 54 7.59 -17.83 -4.82
CA GLU A 54 8.90 -17.99 -5.46
C GLU A 54 9.21 -16.83 -6.43
N ILE A 55 8.25 -16.45 -7.28
CA ILE A 55 8.40 -15.33 -8.22
C ILE A 55 8.65 -14.02 -7.46
N ILE A 56 7.90 -13.77 -6.37
CA ILE A 56 8.05 -12.56 -5.56
C ILE A 56 9.43 -12.51 -4.89
N LEU A 57 9.88 -13.62 -4.29
CA LEU A 57 11.19 -13.72 -3.66
C LEU A 57 12.32 -13.50 -4.68
N GLN A 58 12.19 -14.10 -5.86
CA GLN A 58 13.13 -13.90 -6.96
C GLN A 58 13.13 -12.43 -7.44
N TYR A 59 11.96 -11.78 -7.48
CA TYR A 59 11.84 -10.39 -7.88
C TYR A 59 12.55 -9.47 -6.88
N VAL A 60 12.33 -9.67 -5.57
CA VAL A 60 13.03 -8.94 -4.49
C VAL A 60 14.55 -9.11 -4.60
N LYS A 61 15.02 -10.35 -4.77
CA LYS A 61 16.46 -10.66 -4.89
C LYS A 61 17.09 -10.01 -6.12
N ASN A 62 16.43 -10.09 -7.27
CA ASN A 62 17.00 -9.65 -8.55
C ASN A 62 17.01 -8.13 -8.73
N THR A 63 16.10 -7.40 -8.07
CA THR A 63 16.01 -5.94 -8.23
C THR A 63 16.66 -5.17 -7.09
N HIS A 64 17.52 -5.80 -6.29
CA HIS A 64 18.32 -5.10 -5.29
C HIS A 64 19.45 -4.32 -5.98
N ALA A 65 19.36 -2.98 -5.96
CA ALA A 65 20.31 -2.11 -6.64
C ALA A 65 21.71 -2.19 -6.00
N ALA A 66 22.76 -2.33 -6.83
CA ALA A 66 24.14 -2.43 -6.34
C ALA A 66 24.61 -1.20 -5.54
N THR A 67 24.02 -0.04 -5.79
CA THR A 67 24.32 1.22 -5.09
C THR A 67 23.61 1.34 -3.73
N HIS A 68 22.62 0.50 -3.44
CA HIS A 68 21.86 0.52 -2.18
C HIS A 68 22.36 -0.56 -1.20
N ASN A 69 23.68 -0.70 -1.09
CA ASN A 69 24.34 -1.76 -0.33
C ASN A 69 24.44 -1.51 1.19
N THR A 70 23.77 -0.47 1.70
CA THR A 70 23.75 -0.15 3.14
C THR A 70 22.78 -1.04 3.93
N TYR A 71 21.96 -1.85 3.25
CA TYR A 71 21.03 -2.79 3.87
C TYR A 71 20.84 -4.04 3.00
N THR A 72 20.41 -5.13 3.62
CA THR A 72 19.88 -6.31 2.93
C THR A 72 18.37 -6.42 3.19
N LEU A 73 17.65 -7.14 2.33
CA LEU A 73 16.23 -7.38 2.49
C LEU A 73 15.98 -8.84 2.83
N VAL A 74 15.16 -9.07 3.87
CA VAL A 74 14.60 -10.37 4.21
C VAL A 74 13.09 -10.24 4.11
N VAL A 75 12.47 -11.13 3.34
CA VAL A 75 11.01 -11.17 3.19
C VAL A 75 10.45 -12.01 4.33
N GLU A 76 9.86 -11.34 5.32
CA GLU A 76 9.22 -12.01 6.46
C GLU A 76 7.90 -12.67 6.04
N GLU A 77 6.99 -11.91 5.42
CA GLU A 77 5.67 -12.39 5.00
C GLU A 77 5.27 -11.83 3.64
N ILE A 78 4.37 -12.55 2.96
CA ILE A 78 3.80 -12.15 1.67
C ILE A 78 2.28 -12.15 1.81
N PHE A 79 1.67 -11.01 1.46
CA PHE A 79 0.22 -10.86 1.52
C PHE A 79 -0.35 -10.61 0.14
N LYS A 80 -1.40 -11.35 -0.20
CA LYS A 80 -2.26 -11.07 -1.33
C LYS A 80 -3.38 -10.15 -0.89
N ILE A 81 -3.44 -8.97 -1.49
CA ILE A 81 -4.40 -7.93 -1.14
C ILE A 81 -5.44 -7.77 -2.24
N VAL A 82 -6.71 -7.64 -1.86
CA VAL A 82 -7.82 -7.31 -2.77
C VAL A 82 -8.65 -6.21 -2.12
N ARG A 83 -8.50 -4.99 -2.64
CA ARG A 83 -9.24 -3.82 -2.14
C ARG A 83 -10.66 -3.79 -2.68
N GLU A 84 -11.61 -3.37 -1.85
CA GLU A 84 -13.01 -3.26 -2.25
C GLU A 84 -13.18 -2.27 -3.41
N GLY A 85 -13.82 -2.72 -4.49
CA GLY A 85 -14.09 -1.88 -5.68
C GLY A 85 -12.90 -1.63 -6.61
N GLU A 86 -11.68 -2.05 -6.25
CA GLU A 86 -10.48 -1.73 -7.05
C GLU A 86 -10.48 -2.48 -8.39
N TYR A 87 -10.89 -3.74 -8.40
CA TYR A 87 -11.01 -4.51 -9.65
C TYR A 87 -11.99 -3.86 -10.64
N GLN A 88 -13.13 -3.35 -10.16
CA GLN A 88 -14.11 -2.66 -11.00
C GLN A 88 -13.56 -1.35 -11.56
N LYS A 89 -12.78 -0.60 -10.77
CA LYS A 89 -12.09 0.62 -11.23
C LYS A 89 -10.96 0.31 -12.21
N TYR A 90 -10.29 -0.83 -12.06
CA TYR A 90 -9.21 -1.26 -12.94
C TYR A 90 -9.72 -1.87 -14.27
N ARG A 91 -10.95 -2.40 -14.30
CA ARG A 91 -11.55 -3.09 -15.46
C ARG A 91 -11.40 -2.35 -16.80
N PRO A 92 -11.58 -1.01 -16.92
CA PRO A 92 -11.37 -0.29 -18.18
C PRO A 92 -9.95 -0.36 -18.73
N PHE A 93 -8.97 -0.68 -17.87
CA PHE A 93 -7.54 -0.71 -18.20
C PHE A 93 -6.98 -2.13 -18.32
N GLN A 94 -7.79 -3.17 -18.04
CA GLN A 94 -7.35 -4.56 -17.97
C GLN A 94 -6.76 -5.07 -19.29
N ASP A 95 -7.23 -4.55 -20.42
CA ASP A 95 -6.85 -4.96 -21.77
C ASP A 95 -5.80 -4.03 -22.40
N LEU A 96 -5.35 -2.99 -21.68
CA LEU A 96 -4.26 -2.14 -22.15
C LEU A 96 -2.97 -2.96 -22.30
N PRO A 97 -2.16 -2.70 -23.35
CA PRO A 97 -0.88 -3.38 -23.53
C PRO A 97 0.15 -2.94 -22.47
N ASN A 98 1.25 -3.69 -22.34
CA ASN A 98 2.39 -3.36 -21.46
C ASN A 98 2.03 -3.23 -19.96
N ARG A 99 1.20 -4.14 -19.45
CA ARG A 99 0.94 -4.22 -18.00
C ARG A 99 2.17 -4.78 -17.28
N GLN A 100 2.58 -4.11 -16.22
CA GLN A 100 3.75 -4.47 -15.43
C GLN A 100 3.37 -4.59 -13.95
N LEU A 101 3.97 -5.56 -13.28
CA LEU A 101 3.97 -5.66 -11.82
C LEU A 101 5.18 -4.87 -11.31
N LEU A 102 4.96 -3.86 -10.49
CA LEU A 102 5.99 -2.91 -10.05
C LEU A 102 5.99 -2.74 -8.53
N TRP A 103 7.12 -2.29 -7.99
CA TRP A 103 7.26 -1.97 -6.57
C TRP A 103 6.76 -0.55 -6.26
N HIS A 104 6.03 -0.42 -5.15
CA HIS A 104 5.71 0.87 -4.53
C HIS A 104 6.03 0.79 -3.04
N GLY A 105 7.05 1.52 -2.60
CA GLY A 105 7.42 1.65 -1.19
C GLY A 105 6.80 2.90 -0.58
N SER A 106 6.26 2.77 0.63
CA SER A 106 5.74 3.90 1.42
C SER A 106 6.09 3.71 2.91
N ARG A 107 5.86 4.73 3.75
CA ARG A 107 6.07 4.58 5.20
C ARG A 107 4.99 3.68 5.79
N ALA A 108 5.33 2.91 6.83
CA ALA A 108 4.40 2.02 7.51
C ALA A 108 3.10 2.73 7.95
N THR A 109 3.20 3.98 8.41
CA THR A 109 2.08 4.84 8.81
C THR A 109 1.05 5.07 7.69
N ASN A 110 1.47 4.94 6.44
CA ASN A 110 0.64 5.30 5.29
C ASN A 110 -0.21 4.13 4.81
N TYR A 111 0.15 2.89 5.17
CA TYR A 111 -0.51 1.69 4.66
C TYR A 111 -1.98 1.59 5.09
N ALA A 112 -2.37 2.14 6.25
CA ALA A 112 -3.79 2.20 6.62
C ALA A 112 -4.62 3.02 5.61
N GLY A 113 -4.09 4.18 5.18
CA GLY A 113 -4.69 5.01 4.13
C GLY A 113 -4.65 4.33 2.76
N ILE A 114 -3.51 3.72 2.40
CA ILE A 114 -3.34 3.03 1.11
C ILE A 114 -4.28 1.83 0.98
N LEU A 115 -4.45 1.01 2.02
CA LEU A 115 -5.35 -0.14 1.97
C LEU A 115 -6.82 0.33 1.90
N SER A 116 -7.23 1.27 2.74
CA SER A 116 -8.62 1.75 2.76
C SER A 116 -9.02 2.56 1.51
N GLN A 117 -8.14 3.42 1.00
CA GLN A 117 -8.48 4.40 -0.05
C GLN A 117 -7.74 4.17 -1.37
N GLY A 118 -6.60 3.48 -1.35
CA GLY A 118 -5.78 3.16 -2.51
C GLY A 118 -4.58 4.07 -2.62
N LEU A 119 -3.78 3.85 -3.66
CA LEU A 119 -2.76 4.82 -4.05
C LEU A 119 -3.45 6.07 -4.57
N ARG A 120 -3.18 7.21 -3.92
CA ARG A 120 -3.77 8.52 -4.23
C ARG A 120 -2.71 9.42 -4.84
N ILE A 121 -3.13 10.22 -5.81
CA ILE A 121 -2.33 11.31 -6.35
C ILE A 121 -2.27 12.42 -5.29
N ALA A 122 -1.14 13.10 -5.19
CA ALA A 122 -0.99 14.23 -4.29
C ALA A 122 -2.04 15.32 -4.58
N PRO A 123 -2.57 16.00 -3.54
CA PRO A 123 -3.63 16.98 -3.72
C PRO A 123 -3.17 18.15 -4.60
N PRO A 124 -4.09 18.84 -5.33
CA PRO A 124 -3.72 19.90 -6.27
C PRO A 124 -2.93 21.05 -5.64
N GLU A 125 -3.07 21.28 -4.34
CA GLU A 125 -2.37 22.30 -3.55
C GLU A 125 -0.89 21.95 -3.27
N ALA A 126 -0.50 20.67 -3.34
CA ALA A 126 0.90 20.28 -3.12
C ALA A 126 1.84 20.89 -4.19
N PRO A 127 3.06 21.32 -3.88
CA PRO A 127 3.95 21.85 -4.90
C PRO A 127 4.51 20.69 -5.76
N VAL A 128 4.48 20.84 -7.10
CA VAL A 128 5.00 19.83 -8.05
C VAL A 128 6.51 19.59 -7.93
N THR A 129 7.25 20.54 -7.34
CA THR A 129 8.70 20.51 -7.21
C THR A 129 9.24 19.40 -6.29
N GLY A 130 8.37 18.66 -5.60
CA GLY A 130 8.74 17.49 -4.80
C GLY A 130 8.72 16.16 -5.55
N TYR A 131 8.17 16.12 -6.76
CA TYR A 131 7.95 14.88 -7.51
C TYR A 131 8.75 14.90 -8.82
N MET A 132 9.49 13.81 -9.10
CA MET A 132 10.40 13.73 -10.25
C MET A 132 9.68 13.93 -11.60
N PHE A 133 8.41 13.52 -11.69
CA PHE A 133 7.62 13.54 -12.93
C PHE A 133 6.25 14.23 -12.75
N GLY A 134 6.10 15.07 -11.74
CA GLY A 134 4.80 15.65 -11.37
C GLY A 134 3.95 14.75 -10.47
N LYS A 135 2.67 15.09 -10.33
CA LYS A 135 1.72 14.39 -9.45
C LYS A 135 0.92 13.36 -10.23
#